data_AF-A0AA42T5N5-F1
#
_entry.id   AF-A0AA42T5N5-F1
#
_cell.length_a   1.000
_cell.length_b   1.000
_cell.length_c   1.000
_cell.angle_alpha   90.00
_cell.angle_beta   90.00
_cell.angle_gamma   90.00
#
_symmetry.space_group_name_H-M   'P 1'
#
loop_
_entity.id
_entity.type
_entity.pdbx_description
1 polymer ?
#
loop_
_entity_poly.entity_id
_entity_poly.type
_entity_poly.pdbx_seq_one_letter_code
_entity_poly.pdbx_strand_id
1 'polypeptide(L)'
;MSKVTIKQLEALTAQDDGKVFREDGGLVAEVRVGVRGITVQFSYEFKLDGARTRKRLGSWPKKSLAQIRSERDEARVLVTKGLHPTLAAKAARIEAQAAIATTIAEAEREAAENKTVADLFDDWIRDGVSRQDGNAELIRSFKKDVLPLIGKKPLRNLSEKDLLAVLRSVKSRGLNRTVVIRSKDIGQMLRWAEKRKPWRGLMADGNPADLIDVNKLLDHDYEEQRDRLLSPDEIRELRDILERLEKDYEDLPAGQKYSGIRPVNTRVQCALWICLSTLCRIGELLKAEWRYVDLEKGTWFIPAEATKGHKGKRQDHHVFLSAFSITQFKRLQKETGETPFCFPSKDNQSHVDTKTVSKLIGDRQCRFKNRSKPLAGRHHDDSLVLSNGAKGEWTPHDLRRTGATMMQELGVTLEIIDRCQNHLLGGSKVRRHYLHHDYAKEKSEAWRLLGEKLESILTGSPVAAVEPQ
;
A
#
# COMPACT_ATOMS: atom_id res chain seq x y z
N MET A 1 -76.64 -15.56 26.96
CA MET A 1 -76.16 -16.91 26.54
C MET A 1 -75.16 -17.43 27.57
N SER A 2 -75.10 -18.74 27.82
CA SER A 2 -74.17 -19.30 28.81
C SER A 2 -72.72 -19.17 28.35
N LYS A 3 -71.80 -18.89 29.29
CA LYS A 3 -70.36 -18.85 29.02
C LYS A 3 -69.85 -20.27 28.73
N VAL A 4 -69.08 -20.44 27.67
CA VAL A 4 -68.36 -21.68 27.38
C VAL A 4 -67.29 -21.88 28.45
N THR A 5 -67.29 -23.05 29.07
CA THR A 5 -66.36 -23.42 30.15
C THR A 5 -65.30 -24.39 29.65
N ILE A 6 -64.14 -24.43 30.33
CA ILE A 6 -63.07 -25.38 29.99
C ILE A 6 -63.59 -26.83 30.04
N LYS A 7 -64.35 -27.18 31.08
CA LYS A 7 -64.98 -28.49 31.23
C LYS A 7 -65.89 -28.86 30.05
N GLN A 8 -66.61 -27.89 29.49
CA GLN A 8 -67.45 -28.11 28.31
C GLN A 8 -66.63 -28.37 27.04
N LEU A 9 -65.45 -27.75 26.90
CA LEU A 9 -64.57 -27.99 25.76
C LEU A 9 -63.82 -29.31 25.87
N GLU A 10 -63.42 -29.70 27.08
CA GLU A 10 -62.78 -30.99 27.37
C GLU A 10 -63.73 -32.17 27.16
N ALA A 11 -65.04 -31.97 27.33
CA ALA A 11 -66.07 -32.97 27.14
C ALA A 11 -66.49 -33.18 25.66
N LEU A 12 -65.90 -32.44 24.71
CA LEU A 12 -66.23 -32.56 23.28
C LEU A 12 -65.72 -33.88 22.70
N THR A 13 -66.50 -34.45 21.77
CA THR A 13 -66.20 -35.71 21.09
C THR A 13 -66.11 -35.52 19.57
N ALA A 14 -65.73 -36.58 18.85
CA ALA A 14 -65.69 -36.55 17.39
C ALA A 14 -67.06 -36.29 16.73
N GLN A 15 -68.16 -36.55 17.43
CA GLN A 15 -69.53 -36.31 16.95
C GLN A 15 -69.93 -34.83 17.02
N ASP A 16 -69.18 -34.01 17.76
CA ASP A 16 -69.46 -32.58 17.93
C ASP A 16 -68.84 -31.72 16.81
N ASP A 17 -68.32 -32.31 15.73
CA ASP A 17 -67.76 -31.53 14.62
C ASP A 17 -68.79 -30.56 14.02
N GLY A 18 -68.38 -29.31 13.80
CA GLY A 18 -69.27 -28.25 13.30
C GLY A 18 -70.24 -27.69 14.36
N LYS A 19 -70.23 -28.18 15.60
CA LYS A 19 -71.04 -27.62 16.68
C LYS A 19 -70.60 -26.19 16.98
N VAL A 20 -71.59 -25.29 17.12
CA VAL A 20 -71.37 -23.87 17.36
C VAL A 20 -71.92 -23.46 18.72
N PHE A 21 -71.06 -22.91 19.57
CA PHE A 21 -71.43 -22.25 20.81
C PHE A 21 -71.36 -20.74 20.64
N ARG A 22 -72.26 -20.02 21.28
CA ARG A 22 -72.26 -18.55 21.26
C ARG A 22 -72.32 -18.04 22.70
N GLU A 23 -71.42 -17.12 23.04
CA GLU A 23 -71.46 -16.37 24.30
C GLU A 23 -71.95 -14.95 24.06
N ASP A 24 -72.36 -14.30 25.15
CA ASP A 24 -72.67 -12.88 25.13
C ASP A 24 -71.45 -12.04 24.76
N GLY A 25 -71.70 -10.89 24.14
CA GLY A 25 -70.66 -10.02 23.60
C GLY A 25 -70.08 -10.49 22.26
N GLY A 26 -70.81 -11.33 21.51
CA GLY A 26 -70.50 -11.69 20.12
C GLY A 26 -69.42 -12.76 19.94
N LEU A 27 -69.05 -13.49 20.99
CA LEU A 27 -68.06 -14.58 20.88
C LEU A 27 -68.73 -15.84 20.36
N VAL A 28 -68.19 -16.41 19.29
CA VAL A 28 -68.67 -17.62 18.64
C VAL A 28 -67.55 -18.64 18.61
N ALA A 29 -67.83 -19.84 19.11
CA ALA A 29 -66.90 -20.96 19.17
C ALA A 29 -67.41 -22.08 18.26
N GLU A 30 -66.58 -22.52 17.31
CA GLU A 30 -66.91 -23.59 16.37
C GLU A 30 -65.97 -24.77 16.58
N VAL A 31 -66.53 -25.94 16.84
CA VAL A 31 -65.78 -27.19 17.03
C VAL A 31 -65.30 -27.71 15.69
N ARG A 32 -64.01 -28.06 15.62
CA ARG A 32 -63.35 -28.64 14.45
C ARG A 32 -62.59 -29.89 14.86
N VAL A 33 -63.04 -31.03 14.37
CA VAL A 33 -62.41 -32.33 14.57
C VAL A 33 -61.45 -32.58 13.42
N GLY A 34 -60.16 -32.74 13.72
CA GLY A 34 -59.13 -33.03 12.72
C GLY A 34 -58.31 -34.26 13.09
N VAL A 35 -57.41 -34.66 12.19
CA VAL A 35 -56.53 -35.84 12.37
C VAL A 35 -55.67 -35.75 13.64
N ARG A 36 -55.39 -34.54 14.13
CA ARG A 36 -54.57 -34.28 15.33
C ARG A 36 -55.39 -34.03 16.61
N GLY A 37 -56.71 -34.26 16.57
CA GLY A 37 -57.62 -34.06 17.69
C GLY A 37 -58.63 -32.93 17.50
N ILE A 38 -59.39 -32.64 18.55
CA ILE A 38 -60.46 -31.64 18.56
C ILE A 38 -59.88 -30.26 18.86
N THR A 39 -60.18 -29.29 18.00
CA THR A 39 -59.85 -27.88 18.23
C THR A 39 -61.12 -27.04 18.20
N VAL A 40 -61.21 -26.02 19.04
CA VAL A 40 -62.38 -25.13 19.06
C VAL A 40 -61.94 -23.76 18.59
N GLN A 41 -62.42 -23.34 17.43
CA GLN A 41 -62.07 -22.08 16.81
C GLN A 41 -62.97 -20.97 17.32
N PHE A 42 -62.38 -19.91 17.85
CA PHE A 42 -63.11 -18.77 18.37
C PHE A 42 -63.05 -17.60 17.40
N SER A 43 -64.20 -16.95 17.22
CA SER A 43 -64.34 -15.72 16.44
C SER A 43 -65.24 -14.72 17.18
N TYR A 44 -64.94 -13.44 17.02
CA TYR A 44 -65.79 -12.35 17.45
C TYR A 44 -66.62 -11.88 16.26
N GLU A 45 -67.93 -12.08 16.33
CA GLU A 45 -68.91 -11.61 15.35
C GLU A 45 -69.47 -10.26 15.78
N PHE A 46 -69.50 -9.31 14.85
CA PHE A 46 -69.97 -7.95 15.10
C PHE A 46 -70.58 -7.32 13.83
N LYS A 47 -71.27 -6.19 14.00
CA LYS A 47 -71.83 -5.40 12.90
C LYS A 47 -71.01 -4.13 12.75
N LEU A 48 -70.55 -3.83 11.54
CA LEU A 48 -69.83 -2.62 11.19
C LEU A 48 -70.40 -2.10 9.86
N ASP A 49 -70.72 -0.81 9.77
CA ASP A 49 -71.31 -0.17 8.57
C ASP A 49 -72.51 -0.92 7.97
N GLY A 50 -73.41 -1.40 8.83
CA GLY A 50 -74.61 -2.11 8.38
C GLY A 50 -74.39 -3.61 8.07
N ALA A 51 -73.16 -4.07 7.88
CA ALA A 51 -72.83 -5.45 7.51
C ALA A 51 -72.36 -6.29 8.70
N ARG A 52 -72.70 -7.59 8.71
CA ARG A 52 -72.18 -8.56 9.68
C ARG A 52 -70.80 -9.04 9.24
N THR A 53 -69.82 -8.99 10.13
CA THR A 53 -68.44 -9.44 9.90
C THR A 53 -67.92 -10.20 11.13
N ARG A 54 -66.77 -10.87 10.99
CA ARG A 54 -66.13 -11.63 12.07
C ARG A 54 -64.61 -11.48 12.08
N LYS A 55 -64.01 -11.40 13.27
CA LYS A 55 -62.57 -11.55 13.50
C LYS A 55 -62.28 -12.88 14.18
N ARG A 56 -61.38 -13.68 13.63
CA ARG A 56 -60.88 -14.90 14.29
C ARG A 56 -59.94 -14.53 15.44
N LEU A 57 -60.13 -15.13 16.61
CA LEU A 57 -59.36 -14.87 17.84
C LEU A 57 -58.36 -15.99 18.16
N GLY A 58 -58.53 -17.15 17.53
CA GLY A 58 -57.62 -18.29 17.69
C GLY A 58 -58.38 -19.58 17.94
N SER A 59 -57.74 -20.54 18.60
CA SER A 59 -58.35 -21.83 18.92
C SER A 59 -57.89 -22.38 20.26
N TRP A 60 -58.80 -23.02 20.98
CA TRP A 60 -58.48 -23.85 22.15
C TRP A 60 -58.07 -25.26 21.68
N PRO A 61 -57.09 -25.94 22.30
CA PRO A 61 -56.34 -25.54 23.51
C PRO A 61 -55.12 -24.65 23.27
N LYS A 62 -54.78 -24.30 22.01
CA LYS A 62 -53.58 -23.48 21.68
C LYS A 62 -53.58 -22.10 22.36
N LYS A 63 -54.75 -21.49 22.58
CA LYS A 63 -54.96 -20.31 23.42
C LYS A 63 -55.94 -20.65 24.53
N SER A 64 -55.71 -20.09 25.72
CA SER A 64 -56.65 -20.24 26.84
C SER A 64 -57.94 -19.45 26.59
N LEU A 65 -59.05 -19.88 27.18
CA LEU A 65 -60.32 -19.13 27.11
C LEU A 65 -60.18 -17.69 27.65
N ALA A 66 -59.30 -17.48 28.64
CA ALA A 66 -59.01 -16.15 29.18
C ALA A 66 -58.34 -15.24 28.13
N GLN A 67 -57.32 -15.75 27.42
CA GLN A 67 -56.65 -15.01 26.34
C GLN A 67 -57.62 -14.68 25.21
N ILE A 68 -58.46 -15.65 24.80
CA ILE A 68 -59.45 -15.47 23.74
C ILE A 68 -60.47 -14.38 24.11
N ARG A 69 -60.94 -14.36 25.36
CA ARG A 69 -61.88 -13.34 25.85
C ARG A 69 -61.22 -11.96 25.95
N SER A 70 -59.95 -11.87 26.36
CA SER A 70 -59.19 -10.62 26.34
C SER A 70 -59.08 -10.05 24.93
N GLU A 71 -58.66 -10.87 23.96
CA GLU A 71 -58.54 -10.45 22.55
C GLU A 71 -59.89 -10.06 21.93
N ARG A 72 -60.98 -10.69 22.38
CA ARG A 72 -62.35 -10.27 22.02
C ARG A 72 -62.63 -8.86 22.55
N ASP A 73 -62.36 -8.61 23.83
CA ASP A 73 -62.68 -7.33 24.46
C ASP A 73 -61.85 -6.19 23.84
N GLU A 74 -60.57 -6.43 23.52
CA GLU A 74 -59.72 -5.52 22.75
C GLU A 74 -60.30 -5.26 21.34
N ALA A 75 -60.71 -6.31 20.64
CA ALA A 75 -61.34 -6.18 19.32
C ALA A 75 -62.66 -5.40 19.39
N ARG A 76 -63.45 -5.61 20.45
CA ARG A 76 -64.72 -4.90 20.68
C ARG A 76 -64.50 -3.40 20.87
N VAL A 77 -63.45 -3.00 21.60
CA VAL A 77 -63.11 -1.57 21.76
C VAL A 77 -62.83 -0.91 20.40
N LEU A 78 -62.13 -1.60 19.49
CA LEU A 78 -61.85 -1.10 18.14
C LEU A 78 -63.13 -0.98 17.30
N VAL A 79 -64.04 -1.95 17.41
CA VAL A 79 -65.35 -1.90 16.72
C VAL A 79 -66.21 -0.74 17.22
N THR A 80 -66.24 -0.47 18.53
CA THR A 80 -66.97 0.69 19.09
C THR A 80 -66.46 2.03 18.53
N LYS A 81 -65.19 2.09 18.11
CA LYS A 81 -64.59 3.26 17.44
C LYS A 81 -64.80 3.26 15.92
N GLY A 82 -65.61 2.35 15.38
CA GLY A 82 -65.87 2.22 13.94
C GLY A 82 -64.75 1.55 13.14
N LEU A 83 -63.80 0.87 13.78
CA LEU A 83 -62.65 0.25 13.10
C LEU A 83 -62.77 -1.27 13.03
N HIS A 84 -62.62 -1.86 11.83
CA HIS A 84 -62.53 -3.31 11.69
C HIS A 84 -61.22 -3.82 12.33
N PRO A 85 -61.24 -4.67 13.37
CA PRO A 85 -60.04 -4.94 14.18
C PRO A 85 -58.91 -5.66 13.41
N THR A 86 -59.23 -6.48 12.41
CA THR A 86 -58.22 -7.10 11.53
C THR A 86 -57.54 -6.07 10.62
N LEU A 87 -58.29 -5.07 10.14
CA LEU A 87 -57.74 -4.02 9.28
C LEU A 87 -56.92 -3.03 10.10
N ALA A 88 -57.38 -2.67 11.30
CA ALA A 88 -56.62 -1.87 12.26
C ALA A 88 -55.28 -2.53 12.64
N ALA A 89 -55.29 -3.83 12.96
CA ALA A 89 -54.05 -4.56 13.25
C ALA A 89 -53.11 -4.66 12.03
N LYS A 90 -53.66 -4.79 10.81
CA LYS A 90 -52.88 -4.78 9.57
C LYS A 90 -52.27 -3.40 9.29
N ALA A 91 -53.04 -2.33 9.47
CA ALA A 91 -52.60 -0.94 9.32
C ALA A 91 -51.47 -0.61 10.31
N ALA A 92 -51.65 -0.93 11.59
CA ALA A 92 -50.62 -0.74 12.62
C ALA A 92 -49.32 -1.50 12.30
N ARG A 93 -49.40 -2.71 11.72
CA ARG A 93 -48.21 -3.45 11.28
C ARG A 93 -47.50 -2.79 10.11
N ILE A 94 -48.25 -2.27 9.13
CA ILE A 94 -47.68 -1.54 7.98
C ILE A 94 -47.01 -0.25 8.45
N GLU A 95 -47.66 0.51 9.34
CA GLU A 95 -47.11 1.72 9.93
C GLU A 95 -45.82 1.43 10.72
N ALA A 96 -45.81 0.37 11.54
CA ALA A 96 -44.60 -0.03 12.27
C ALA A 96 -43.45 -0.43 11.33
N GLN A 97 -43.74 -1.15 10.24
CA GLN A 97 -42.73 -1.50 9.23
C GLN A 97 -42.22 -0.27 8.47
N ALA A 98 -43.11 0.67 8.12
CA ALA A 98 -42.73 1.92 7.47
C ALA A 98 -41.88 2.82 8.38
N ALA A 99 -42.20 2.88 9.68
CA ALA A 99 -41.40 3.59 10.67
C ALA A 99 -39.99 2.99 10.78
N ILE A 100 -39.87 1.67 10.90
CA ILE A 100 -38.57 0.98 10.91
C ILE A 100 -37.79 1.24 9.62
N ALA A 101 -38.44 1.14 8.46
CA ALA A 101 -37.79 1.40 7.17
C ALA A 101 -37.29 2.85 7.05
N THR A 102 -38.04 3.82 7.58
CA THR A 102 -37.64 5.23 7.62
C THR A 102 -36.41 5.42 8.49
N THR A 103 -36.38 4.85 9.70
CA THR A 103 -35.21 4.90 10.58
C THR A 103 -33.97 4.25 9.96
N ILE A 104 -34.13 3.11 9.27
CA ILE A 104 -33.02 2.47 8.54
C ILE A 104 -32.52 3.38 7.43
N ALA A 105 -33.42 3.95 6.61
CA ALA A 105 -33.05 4.84 5.51
C ALA A 105 -32.36 6.12 6.00
N GLU A 106 -32.79 6.68 7.13
CA GLU A 106 -32.14 7.83 7.78
C GLU A 106 -30.74 7.47 8.28
N ALA A 107 -30.58 6.32 8.94
CA ALA A 107 -29.28 5.85 9.40
C ALA A 107 -28.33 5.54 8.24
N GLU A 108 -28.82 4.94 7.15
CA GLU A 108 -28.04 4.70 5.93
C GLU A 108 -27.62 6.01 5.26
N ARG A 109 -28.51 7.00 5.20
CA ARG A 109 -28.20 8.33 4.68
C ARG A 109 -27.16 9.02 5.55
N GLU A 110 -27.34 9.01 6.86
CA GLU A 110 -26.38 9.60 7.80
C GLU A 110 -25.00 8.95 7.66
N ALA A 111 -24.94 7.61 7.58
CA ALA A 111 -23.71 6.88 7.35
C ALA A 111 -23.06 7.21 6.00
N ALA A 112 -23.86 7.34 4.93
CA ALA A 112 -23.37 7.70 3.61
C ALA A 112 -22.80 9.12 3.56
N GLU A 113 -23.43 10.07 4.26
CA GLU A 113 -22.96 11.44 4.34
C GLU A 113 -21.76 11.59 5.32
N ASN A 114 -21.64 10.73 6.33
CA ASN A 114 -20.57 10.74 7.33
C ASN A 114 -19.38 9.82 7.00
N LYS A 115 -19.28 9.28 5.78
CA LYS A 115 -18.10 8.49 5.38
C LYS A 115 -16.82 9.28 5.61
N THR A 116 -15.86 8.59 6.22
CA THR A 116 -14.65 9.20 6.76
C THR A 116 -13.49 9.17 5.75
N VAL A 117 -12.40 9.86 6.08
CA VAL A 117 -11.15 9.78 5.30
C VAL A 117 -10.57 8.36 5.30
N ALA A 118 -10.74 7.60 6.39
CA ALA A 118 -10.31 6.20 6.46
C ALA A 118 -11.11 5.32 5.49
N ASP A 119 -12.44 5.51 5.42
CA ASP A 119 -13.28 4.78 4.46
C ASP A 119 -12.87 5.10 3.00
N LEU A 120 -12.56 6.38 2.72
CA LEU A 120 -12.04 6.79 1.41
C LEU A 120 -10.69 6.13 1.12
N PHE A 121 -9.81 6.10 2.11
CA PHE A 121 -8.49 5.49 1.97
C PHE A 121 -8.58 4.00 1.64
N ASP A 122 -9.45 3.24 2.32
CA ASP A 122 -9.63 1.82 2.07
C ASP A 122 -10.15 1.54 0.65
N ASP A 123 -11.15 2.32 0.20
CA ASP A 123 -11.66 2.24 -1.17
C ASP A 123 -10.60 2.64 -2.22
N TRP A 124 -9.82 3.68 -1.94
CA TRP A 124 -8.76 4.14 -2.83
C TRP A 124 -7.61 3.12 -2.96
N ILE A 125 -7.22 2.48 -1.85
CA ILE A 125 -6.20 1.43 -1.86
C ILE A 125 -6.67 0.20 -2.66
N ARG A 126 -7.98 -0.11 -2.60
CA ARG A 126 -8.57 -1.22 -3.35
C ARG A 126 -8.63 -0.94 -4.85
N ASP A 127 -9.15 0.22 -5.25
CA ASP A 127 -9.60 0.47 -6.63
C ASP A 127 -8.93 1.68 -7.32
N GLY A 128 -8.08 2.43 -6.61
CA GLY A 128 -7.59 3.73 -7.06
C GLY A 128 -6.09 3.89 -7.21
N VAL A 129 -5.30 2.97 -6.67
CA VAL A 129 -3.85 2.99 -6.80
C VAL A 129 -3.28 1.58 -6.82
N SER A 130 -2.31 1.37 -7.70
CA SER A 130 -1.55 0.12 -7.78
C SER A 130 -0.06 0.45 -7.90
N ARG A 131 0.70 0.08 -6.86
CA ARG A 131 2.16 0.20 -6.79
C ARG A 131 2.81 -1.18 -6.89
N GLN A 132 4.08 -1.21 -7.29
CA GLN A 132 4.84 -2.45 -7.47
C GLN A 132 5.00 -3.27 -6.18
N ASP A 133 4.98 -2.61 -5.02
CA ASP A 133 5.07 -3.23 -3.70
C ASP A 133 3.68 -3.61 -3.13
N GLY A 134 2.65 -3.70 -3.97
CA GLY A 134 1.28 -4.00 -3.52
C GLY A 134 0.71 -2.92 -2.61
N ASN A 135 1.14 -1.66 -2.77
CA ASN A 135 0.79 -0.52 -1.92
C ASN A 135 1.32 -0.61 -0.47
N ALA A 136 2.23 -1.54 -0.15
CA ALA A 136 2.70 -1.77 1.21
C ALA A 136 3.30 -0.52 1.89
N GLU A 137 4.20 0.20 1.21
CA GLU A 137 4.79 1.44 1.74
C GLU A 137 3.76 2.55 1.88
N LEU A 138 2.84 2.67 0.92
CA LEU A 138 1.76 3.65 0.95
C LEU A 138 0.86 3.43 2.17
N ILE A 139 0.41 2.18 2.39
CA ILE A 139 -0.41 1.78 3.54
C ILE A 139 0.32 2.05 4.86
N ARG A 140 1.58 1.60 4.97
CA ARG A 140 2.41 1.82 6.15
C ARG A 140 2.51 3.31 6.48
N SER A 141 2.71 4.14 5.46
CA SER A 141 2.91 5.57 5.63
C SER A 141 1.62 6.33 5.98
N PHE A 142 0.47 5.96 5.42
CA PHE A 142 -0.83 6.54 5.77
C PHE A 142 -1.24 6.18 7.20
N LYS A 143 -1.06 4.91 7.59
CA LYS A 143 -1.32 4.44 8.96
C LYS A 143 -0.43 5.15 9.99
N LYS A 144 0.79 5.54 9.61
CA LYS A 144 1.73 6.24 10.48
C LYS A 144 1.46 7.75 10.56
N ASP A 145 1.26 8.40 9.41
CA ASP A 145 1.36 9.86 9.30
C ASP A 145 0.02 10.56 9.04
N VAL A 146 -0.99 9.88 8.47
CA VAL A 146 -2.23 10.52 7.98
C VAL A 146 -3.44 10.12 8.79
N LEU A 147 -3.75 8.82 8.81
CA LEU A 147 -4.97 8.28 9.43
C LEU A 147 -5.07 8.57 10.95
N PRO A 148 -3.97 8.61 11.73
CA PRO A 148 -4.06 8.98 13.14
C PRO A 148 -4.60 10.39 13.39
N LEU A 149 -4.40 11.31 12.44
CA LEU A 149 -4.80 12.72 12.57
C LEU A 149 -6.17 12.99 11.95
N ILE A 150 -6.42 12.46 10.75
CA ILE A 150 -7.62 12.81 9.97
C ILE A 150 -8.50 11.62 9.59
N GLY A 151 -8.10 10.38 9.91
CA GLY A 151 -8.75 9.17 9.43
C GLY A 151 -10.22 9.06 9.85
N LYS A 152 -10.55 9.44 11.09
CA LYS A 152 -11.93 9.42 11.62
C LYS A 152 -12.78 10.62 11.19
N LYS A 153 -12.19 11.61 10.52
CA LYS A 153 -12.90 12.82 10.13
C LYS A 153 -13.85 12.51 8.98
N PRO A 154 -15.14 12.92 9.03
CA PRO A 154 -16.02 12.86 7.87
C PRO A 154 -15.41 13.62 6.70
N LEU A 155 -15.42 13.03 5.50
CA LEU A 155 -14.79 13.63 4.32
C LEU A 155 -15.39 15.00 4.00
N ARG A 156 -16.70 15.17 4.19
CA ARG A 156 -17.42 16.45 4.04
C ARG A 156 -16.92 17.59 4.92
N ASN A 157 -16.21 17.27 5.99
CA ASN A 157 -15.67 18.25 6.93
C ASN A 157 -14.14 18.38 6.81
N LEU A 158 -13.52 17.73 5.82
CA LEU A 158 -12.08 17.80 5.59
C LEU A 158 -11.70 19.14 4.98
N SER A 159 -10.77 19.85 5.61
CA SER A 159 -10.31 21.17 5.19
C SER A 159 -8.81 21.20 4.89
N GLU A 160 -8.35 22.26 4.23
CA GLU A 160 -6.92 22.52 4.02
C GLU A 160 -6.13 22.55 5.33
N LYS A 161 -6.73 23.04 6.43
CA LYS A 161 -6.08 23.15 7.74
C LYS A 161 -5.74 21.77 8.32
N ASP A 162 -6.62 20.79 8.10
CA ASP A 162 -6.40 19.41 8.54
C ASP A 162 -5.22 18.77 7.78
N LEU A 163 -5.18 18.98 6.47
CA LEU A 163 -4.09 18.50 5.63
C LEU A 163 -2.76 19.19 5.99
N LEU A 164 -2.76 20.49 6.24
CA LEU A 164 -1.59 21.22 6.73
C LEU A 164 -1.12 20.70 8.09
N ALA A 165 -2.02 20.32 9.00
CA ALA A 165 -1.65 19.72 10.28
C ALA A 165 -0.91 18.38 10.08
N VAL A 166 -1.38 17.54 9.16
CA VAL A 166 -0.70 16.29 8.76
C VAL A 166 0.70 16.59 8.21
N LEU A 167 0.81 17.51 7.24
CA LEU A 167 2.10 17.84 6.61
C LEU A 167 3.08 18.49 7.59
N ARG A 168 2.62 19.35 8.50
CA ARG A 168 3.44 19.97 9.54
C ARG A 168 3.93 18.96 10.57
N SER A 169 3.13 17.95 10.91
CA SER A 169 3.56 16.82 11.76
C SER A 169 4.69 16.00 11.11
N VAL A 170 4.68 15.89 9.77
CA VAL A 170 5.80 15.30 9.03
C VAL A 170 7.02 16.22 9.04
N LYS A 171 6.83 17.53 8.79
CA LYS A 171 7.89 18.54 8.79
C LYS A 171 8.60 18.66 10.13
N SER A 172 7.89 18.59 11.25
CA SER A 172 8.49 18.71 12.60
C SER A 172 9.54 17.63 12.90
N ARG A 173 9.57 16.55 12.11
CA ARG A 173 10.60 15.49 12.16
C ARG A 173 11.81 15.77 11.24
N GLY A 174 11.87 16.93 10.59
CA GLY A 174 12.92 17.32 9.64
C GLY A 174 12.86 16.60 8.28
N LEU A 175 11.68 16.11 7.87
CA LEU A 175 11.55 15.21 6.71
C LEU A 175 10.94 15.89 5.47
N ASN A 176 11.61 16.90 4.89
CA ASN A 176 11.11 17.66 3.73
C ASN A 176 10.67 16.78 2.55
N ARG A 177 11.49 15.80 2.16
CA ARG A 177 11.12 14.88 1.06
C ARG A 177 9.84 14.09 1.37
N THR A 178 9.66 13.68 2.62
CA THR A 178 8.47 12.96 3.05
C THR A 178 7.24 13.87 3.04
N VAL A 179 7.38 15.17 3.35
CA VAL A 179 6.30 16.16 3.21
C VAL A 179 5.82 16.22 1.75
N VAL A 180 6.74 16.35 0.79
CA VAL A 180 6.43 16.38 -0.64
C VAL A 180 5.71 15.10 -1.10
N ILE A 181 6.25 13.94 -0.72
CA ILE A 181 5.65 12.64 -1.07
C ILE A 181 4.24 12.54 -0.46
N ARG A 182 4.08 12.89 0.82
CA ARG A 182 2.79 12.76 1.51
C ARG A 182 1.73 13.69 0.95
N SER A 183 2.09 14.93 0.62
CA SER A 183 1.22 15.87 -0.08
C SER A 183 0.75 15.30 -1.43
N LYS A 184 1.68 14.73 -2.23
CA LYS A 184 1.36 14.10 -3.52
C LYS A 184 0.40 12.90 -3.36
N ASP A 185 0.64 12.03 -2.39
CA ASP A 185 -0.19 10.84 -2.14
C ASP A 185 -1.60 11.22 -1.66
N ILE A 186 -1.71 12.14 -0.69
CA ILE A 186 -3.00 12.66 -0.22
C ILE A 186 -3.77 13.31 -1.38
N GLY A 187 -3.11 14.18 -2.15
CA GLY A 187 -3.72 14.80 -3.31
C GLY A 187 -4.17 13.79 -4.36
N GLN A 188 -3.42 12.69 -4.56
CA GLN A 188 -3.83 11.63 -5.48
C GLN A 188 -5.10 10.92 -5.01
N MET A 189 -5.20 10.60 -3.72
CA MET A 189 -6.39 10.00 -3.12
C MET A 189 -7.62 10.90 -3.29
N LEU A 190 -7.49 12.19 -2.98
CA LEU A 190 -8.60 13.15 -3.09
C LEU A 190 -9.02 13.38 -4.55
N ARG A 191 -8.07 13.52 -5.49
CA ARG A 191 -8.40 13.60 -6.93
C ARG A 191 -9.07 12.33 -7.48
N TRP A 192 -8.77 11.18 -6.90
CA TRP A 192 -9.46 9.94 -7.26
C TRP A 192 -10.91 9.94 -6.74
N ALA A 193 -11.11 10.46 -5.53
CA ALA A 193 -12.40 10.62 -4.86
C ALA A 193 -13.34 11.56 -5.62
N GLU A 194 -12.85 12.71 -6.10
CA GLU A 194 -13.60 13.70 -6.89
C GLU A 194 -14.30 13.13 -8.12
N LYS A 195 -13.83 12.01 -8.65
CA LYS A 195 -14.34 11.41 -9.89
C LYS A 195 -15.37 10.31 -9.65
N ARG A 196 -15.71 9.97 -8.39
CA ARG A 196 -16.48 8.76 -8.06
C ARG A 196 -17.55 9.01 -7.01
N LYS A 197 -18.72 8.41 -7.19
CA LYS A 197 -19.73 8.33 -6.12
C LYS A 197 -19.34 7.23 -5.12
N PRO A 198 -19.66 7.37 -3.81
CA PRO A 198 -20.33 8.52 -3.21
C PRO A 198 -19.40 9.72 -2.92
N TRP A 199 -18.08 9.52 -2.99
CA TRP A 199 -17.06 10.47 -2.55
C TRP A 199 -17.17 11.89 -3.13
N ARG A 200 -17.42 12.00 -4.44
CA ARG A 200 -17.61 13.28 -5.14
C ARG A 200 -18.68 14.15 -4.49
N GLY A 201 -19.77 13.55 -4.01
CA GLY A 201 -20.86 14.29 -3.36
C GLY A 201 -20.46 14.84 -1.99
N LEU A 202 -19.49 14.21 -1.32
CA LEU A 202 -18.96 14.64 -0.02
C LEU A 202 -17.90 15.73 -0.16
N MET A 203 -17.44 16.05 -1.37
CA MET A 203 -16.44 17.08 -1.66
C MET A 203 -17.06 18.25 -2.45
N ALA A 204 -18.24 18.71 -2.03
CA ALA A 204 -18.99 19.75 -2.74
C ALA A 204 -18.22 21.08 -2.83
N ASP A 205 -17.45 21.41 -1.80
CA ASP A 205 -16.62 22.63 -1.73
C ASP A 205 -15.29 22.51 -2.50
N GLY A 206 -15.08 21.40 -3.21
CA GLY A 206 -13.85 21.11 -3.95
C GLY A 206 -12.81 20.34 -3.15
N ASN A 207 -11.64 20.12 -3.75
CA ASN A 207 -10.56 19.35 -3.15
C ASN A 207 -9.65 20.22 -2.28
N PRO A 208 -9.61 20.00 -0.95
CA PRO A 208 -8.82 20.81 -0.04
C PRO A 208 -7.30 20.69 -0.28
N ALA A 209 -6.82 19.65 -0.99
CA ALA A 209 -5.40 19.56 -1.33
C ALA A 209 -4.96 20.56 -2.40
N ASP A 210 -5.88 21.06 -3.23
CA ASP A 210 -5.55 22.02 -4.30
C ASP A 210 -5.28 23.42 -3.75
N LEU A 211 -5.65 23.69 -2.50
CA LEU A 211 -5.40 24.96 -1.79
C LEU A 211 -3.99 25.00 -1.15
N ILE A 212 -3.25 23.90 -1.17
CA ILE A 212 -1.98 23.77 -0.44
C ILE A 212 -0.79 23.95 -1.38
N ASP A 213 -0.04 25.02 -1.16
CA ASP A 213 1.31 25.17 -1.71
C ASP A 213 2.32 24.47 -0.79
N VAL A 214 2.73 23.25 -1.18
CA VAL A 214 3.67 22.45 -0.40
C VAL A 214 5.04 23.11 -0.28
N ASN A 215 5.46 23.95 -1.23
CA ASN A 215 6.79 24.56 -1.21
C ASN A 215 6.94 25.53 -0.04
N LYS A 216 5.86 26.21 0.36
CA LYS A 216 5.83 27.08 1.55
C LYS A 216 5.99 26.32 2.87
N LEU A 217 5.90 24.99 2.85
CA LEU A 217 6.14 24.12 4.00
C LEU A 217 7.56 23.55 4.00
N LEU A 218 8.38 23.76 2.98
CA LEU A 218 9.72 23.21 2.93
C LEU A 218 10.70 24.19 3.58
N ASP A 219 11.89 23.71 3.94
CA ASP A 219 12.96 24.60 4.38
C ASP A 219 13.48 25.40 3.17
N HIS A 220 13.95 26.63 3.39
CA HIS A 220 14.32 27.54 2.30
C HIS A 220 15.46 26.98 1.42
N ASP A 221 16.37 26.22 2.02
CA ASP A 221 17.52 25.57 1.40
C ASP A 221 17.22 24.13 0.94
N TYR A 222 15.95 23.69 0.99
CA TYR A 222 15.60 22.34 0.58
C TYR A 222 15.64 22.16 -0.94
N GLU A 223 16.57 21.33 -1.41
CA GLU A 223 16.61 20.84 -2.78
C GLU A 223 16.19 19.36 -2.86
N GLU A 224 15.26 19.04 -3.78
CA GLU A 224 14.83 17.64 -3.98
C GLU A 224 15.90 16.80 -4.69
N GLN A 225 16.73 17.45 -5.52
CA GLN A 225 17.78 16.81 -6.29
C GLN A 225 19.10 16.78 -5.52
N ARG A 226 19.80 15.65 -5.58
CA ARG A 226 21.19 15.54 -5.11
C ARG A 226 22.12 15.71 -6.29
N ASP A 227 23.21 16.44 -6.10
CA ASP A 227 24.25 16.76 -7.07
C ASP A 227 25.62 16.13 -6.73
N ARG A 228 25.73 15.49 -5.55
CA ARG A 228 26.97 14.86 -5.05
C ARG A 228 27.68 13.98 -6.09
N LEU A 229 28.96 14.28 -6.29
CA LEU A 229 29.93 13.50 -7.05
C LEU A 229 31.13 13.17 -6.14
N LEU A 230 31.78 12.03 -6.37
CA LEU A 230 33.06 11.71 -5.74
C LEU A 230 34.20 12.25 -6.61
N SER A 231 35.11 13.02 -6.03
CA SER A 231 36.34 13.42 -6.73
C SER A 231 37.30 12.23 -6.90
N PRO A 232 38.30 12.31 -7.80
CA PRO A 232 39.34 11.30 -7.91
C PRO A 232 40.00 10.96 -6.56
N ASP A 233 40.25 11.95 -5.71
CA ASP A 233 40.81 11.74 -4.37
C ASP A 233 39.87 10.98 -3.45
N GLU A 234 38.55 11.23 -3.50
CA GLU A 234 37.55 10.49 -2.72
C GLU A 234 37.42 9.04 -3.20
N ILE A 235 37.66 8.78 -4.49
CA ILE A 235 37.71 7.41 -5.04
C ILE A 235 38.93 6.66 -4.53
N ARG A 236 40.10 7.31 -4.47
CA ARG A 236 41.32 6.75 -3.86
C ARG A 236 41.10 6.50 -2.37
N GLU A 237 40.59 7.51 -1.66
CA GLU A 237 40.28 7.43 -0.24
C GLU A 237 39.32 6.27 0.06
N LEU A 238 38.27 6.08 -0.75
CA LEU A 238 37.36 4.94 -0.58
C LEU A 238 38.09 3.60 -0.72
N ARG A 239 38.98 3.45 -1.71
CA ARG A 239 39.79 2.24 -1.90
C ARG A 239 40.75 2.02 -0.73
N ASP A 240 41.44 3.06 -0.29
CA ASP A 240 42.38 3.02 0.84
C ASP A 240 41.67 2.68 2.16
N ILE A 241 40.46 3.20 2.38
CA ILE A 241 39.60 2.85 3.52
C ILE A 241 39.25 1.36 3.50
N LEU A 242 38.81 0.84 2.35
CA LEU A 242 38.41 -0.57 2.24
C LEU A 242 39.59 -1.51 2.52
N GLU A 243 40.75 -1.25 1.93
CA GLU A 243 41.97 -2.03 2.14
C GLU A 243 42.47 -1.94 3.58
N ARG A 244 42.47 -0.73 4.16
CA ARG A 244 42.85 -0.53 5.56
C ARG A 244 41.93 -1.30 6.52
N LEU A 245 40.61 -1.26 6.31
CA LEU A 245 39.67 -1.99 7.17
C LEU A 245 39.86 -3.50 7.10
N GLU A 246 40.22 -4.05 5.93
CA GLU A 246 40.56 -5.47 5.80
C GLU A 246 41.84 -5.79 6.56
N LYS A 247 42.91 -5.04 6.31
CA LYS A 247 44.21 -5.23 6.96
C LYS A 247 44.13 -5.09 8.48
N ASP A 248 43.53 -4.01 8.97
CA ASP A 248 43.36 -3.76 10.40
C ASP A 248 42.61 -4.92 11.09
N TYR A 249 41.65 -5.55 10.38
CA TYR A 249 40.88 -6.67 10.91
C TYR A 249 41.63 -8.02 10.87
N GLU A 250 42.51 -8.20 9.88
CA GLU A 250 43.40 -9.36 9.78
C GLU A 250 44.49 -9.32 10.84
N ASP A 251 45.05 -8.14 11.10
CA ASP A 251 46.11 -7.89 12.08
C ASP A 251 45.62 -8.04 13.54
N LEU A 252 44.30 -8.03 13.78
CA LEU A 252 43.75 -8.26 15.11
C LEU A 252 43.98 -9.70 15.61
N PRO A 253 44.45 -9.88 16.86
CA PRO A 253 44.54 -11.19 17.48
C PRO A 253 43.20 -11.95 17.44
N ALA A 254 43.23 -13.28 17.30
CA ALA A 254 42.02 -14.10 17.13
C ALA A 254 40.94 -13.86 18.21
N GLY A 255 41.33 -13.58 19.45
CA GLY A 255 40.41 -13.26 20.55
C GLY A 255 39.83 -11.83 20.55
N GLN A 256 40.35 -10.93 19.72
CA GLN A 256 39.99 -9.51 19.68
C GLN A 256 39.22 -9.12 18.41
N LYS A 257 38.87 -10.08 17.55
CA LYS A 257 38.08 -9.81 16.34
C LYS A 257 36.67 -9.29 16.61
N TYR A 258 36.15 -9.45 17.83
CA TYR A 258 34.85 -8.90 18.25
C TYR A 258 34.92 -7.42 18.65
N SER A 259 36.09 -6.92 19.04
CA SER A 259 36.30 -5.51 19.41
C SER A 259 36.71 -4.62 18.22
N GLY A 260 37.14 -5.23 17.11
CA GLY A 260 37.52 -4.52 15.88
C GLY A 260 36.34 -4.07 15.01
N ILE A 261 36.58 -3.08 14.17
CA ILE A 261 35.65 -2.70 13.10
C ILE A 261 35.68 -3.80 12.03
N ARG A 262 34.54 -4.46 11.79
CA ARG A 262 34.47 -5.46 10.73
C ARG A 262 34.58 -4.81 9.34
N PRO A 263 35.39 -5.36 8.43
CA PRO A 263 35.53 -4.84 7.09
C PRO A 263 34.21 -4.89 6.34
N VAL A 264 34.10 -4.04 5.32
CA VAL A 264 33.03 -4.15 4.34
C VAL A 264 33.29 -5.43 3.55
N ASN A 265 32.32 -6.36 3.52
CA ASN A 265 32.54 -7.63 2.83
C ASN A 265 32.81 -7.45 1.33
N THR A 266 33.55 -8.39 0.73
CA THR A 266 33.96 -8.37 -0.67
C THR A 266 32.80 -8.18 -1.64
N ARG A 267 31.66 -8.84 -1.39
CA ARG A 267 30.44 -8.67 -2.21
C ARG A 267 30.02 -7.21 -2.28
N VAL A 268 29.95 -6.52 -1.15
CA VAL A 268 29.56 -5.10 -1.10
C VAL A 268 30.62 -4.24 -1.77
N GLN A 269 31.91 -4.49 -1.55
CA GLN A 269 32.97 -3.75 -2.23
C GLN A 269 32.89 -3.89 -3.75
N CYS A 270 32.77 -5.13 -4.26
CA CYS A 270 32.59 -5.40 -5.69
C CYS A 270 31.35 -4.69 -6.23
N ALA A 271 30.24 -4.67 -5.48
CA ALA A 271 29.02 -3.95 -5.90
C ALA A 271 29.25 -2.44 -6.06
N LEU A 272 30.06 -1.80 -5.20
CA LEU A 272 30.41 -0.38 -5.34
C LEU A 272 31.22 -0.14 -6.62
N TRP A 273 32.28 -0.92 -6.83
CA TRP A 273 33.18 -0.76 -7.98
C TRP A 273 32.49 -1.10 -9.31
N ILE A 274 31.66 -2.14 -9.34
CA ILE A 274 30.85 -2.48 -10.53
C ILE A 274 29.81 -1.38 -10.79
N CYS A 275 29.13 -0.87 -9.76
CA CYS A 275 28.17 0.23 -9.92
C CYS A 275 28.82 1.49 -10.50
N LEU A 276 30.02 1.85 -10.02
CA LEU A 276 30.79 2.99 -10.53
C LEU A 276 31.23 2.77 -11.98
N SER A 277 31.73 1.58 -12.32
CA SER A 277 32.30 1.29 -13.65
C SER A 277 31.29 0.89 -14.72
N THR A 278 30.07 0.54 -14.36
CA THR A 278 29.02 0.13 -15.32
C THR A 278 27.85 1.10 -15.40
N LEU A 279 27.71 2.02 -14.43
CA LEU A 279 26.56 2.91 -14.29
C LEU A 279 25.22 2.17 -14.06
N CYS A 280 25.24 0.87 -13.80
CA CYS A 280 24.04 0.11 -13.47
C CYS A 280 23.48 0.57 -12.12
N ARG A 281 22.15 0.55 -11.97
CA ARG A 281 21.55 0.89 -10.69
C ARG A 281 21.90 -0.19 -9.67
N ILE A 282 22.29 0.20 -8.46
CA ILE A 282 22.68 -0.76 -7.41
C ILE A 282 21.61 -1.83 -7.17
N GLY A 283 20.33 -1.48 -7.20
CA GLY A 283 19.24 -2.44 -7.01
C GLY A 283 19.00 -3.39 -8.19
N GLU A 284 19.48 -3.07 -9.40
CA GLU A 284 19.48 -3.95 -10.58
C GLU A 284 20.72 -4.86 -10.53
N LEU A 285 21.89 -4.28 -10.22
CA LEU A 285 23.14 -5.00 -10.02
C LEU A 285 23.01 -6.10 -8.95
N LEU A 286 22.38 -5.80 -7.82
CA LEU A 286 22.19 -6.79 -6.75
C LEU A 286 21.28 -7.95 -7.13
N LYS A 287 20.56 -7.88 -8.26
CA LYS A 287 19.73 -8.99 -8.80
C LYS A 287 20.44 -9.78 -9.90
N ALA A 288 21.68 -9.43 -10.24
CA ALA A 288 22.40 -10.06 -11.32
C ALA A 288 22.57 -11.57 -11.08
N GLU A 289 22.39 -12.35 -12.13
CA GLU A 289 22.59 -13.80 -12.16
C GLU A 289 23.82 -14.13 -13.00
N TRP A 290 24.61 -15.12 -12.57
CA TRP A 290 25.82 -15.52 -13.27
C TRP A 290 25.56 -16.01 -14.69
N ARG A 291 24.41 -16.64 -14.96
CA ARG A 291 24.02 -17.07 -16.30
C ARG A 291 23.91 -15.94 -17.34
N TYR A 292 23.81 -14.69 -16.88
CA TYR A 292 23.74 -13.51 -17.75
C TYR A 292 25.05 -12.72 -17.80
N VAL A 293 26.10 -13.18 -17.12
CA VAL A 293 27.42 -12.54 -17.09
C VAL A 293 28.42 -13.45 -17.81
N ASP A 294 28.85 -13.02 -18.99
CA ASP A 294 29.87 -13.69 -19.78
C ASP A 294 31.19 -12.90 -19.63
N LEU A 295 32.07 -13.40 -18.76
CA LEU A 295 33.35 -12.76 -18.46
C LEU A 295 34.41 -12.94 -19.54
N GLU A 296 34.22 -13.92 -20.44
CA GLU A 296 35.12 -14.13 -21.58
C GLU A 296 34.80 -13.14 -22.69
N LYS A 297 33.52 -12.97 -23.02
CA LYS A 297 33.07 -11.96 -23.99
C LYS A 297 33.02 -10.54 -23.41
N GLY A 298 33.10 -10.40 -22.10
CA GLY A 298 32.97 -9.11 -21.42
C GLY A 298 31.56 -8.52 -21.58
N THR A 299 30.51 -9.33 -21.41
CA THR A 299 29.13 -8.87 -21.55
C THR A 299 28.29 -9.24 -20.35
N TRP A 300 27.36 -8.37 -19.97
CA TRP A 300 26.36 -8.62 -18.94
C TRP A 300 24.98 -8.19 -19.43
N PHE A 301 24.05 -9.14 -19.50
CA PHE A 301 22.65 -8.94 -19.87
C PHE A 301 21.78 -8.71 -18.63
N ILE A 302 20.93 -7.69 -18.66
CA ILE A 302 19.92 -7.43 -17.63
C ILE A 302 18.54 -7.50 -18.29
N PRO A 303 17.72 -8.52 -17.97
CA PRO A 303 16.41 -8.66 -18.56
C PRO A 303 15.48 -7.55 -18.07
N ALA A 304 14.54 -7.12 -18.91
CA ALA A 304 13.62 -6.02 -18.63
C ALA A 304 12.89 -6.19 -17.29
N GLU A 305 12.52 -7.41 -16.92
CA GLU A 305 11.87 -7.73 -15.64
C GLU A 305 12.72 -7.41 -14.41
N ALA A 306 14.05 -7.50 -14.51
CA ALA A 306 14.99 -7.17 -13.45
C ALA A 306 15.25 -5.65 -13.35
N THR A 307 14.94 -4.87 -14.40
CA THR A 307 15.13 -3.42 -14.44
C THR A 307 14.11 -2.63 -13.62
N LYS A 308 14.49 -1.42 -13.19
CA LYS A 308 13.64 -0.49 -12.44
C LYS A 308 12.64 0.19 -13.40
N GLY A 309 11.36 0.12 -13.06
CA GLY A 309 10.32 0.86 -13.78
C GLY A 309 8.94 0.26 -13.60
N HIS A 310 7.92 0.96 -14.09
CA HIS A 310 6.56 0.41 -14.19
C HIS A 310 6.45 -0.48 -15.44
N LYS A 311 5.47 -1.39 -15.46
CA LYS A 311 5.15 -2.20 -16.64
C LYS A 311 4.98 -1.27 -17.86
N GLY A 312 5.66 -1.59 -18.97
CA GLY A 312 5.68 -0.76 -20.19
C GLY A 312 6.74 0.35 -20.22
N LYS A 313 7.55 0.53 -19.16
CA LYS A 313 8.72 1.42 -19.14
C LYS A 313 10.04 0.68 -18.82
N ARG A 314 10.01 -0.64 -18.84
CA ARG A 314 11.19 -1.50 -18.67
C ARG A 314 11.67 -1.94 -20.03
N GLN A 315 12.98 -2.06 -20.19
CA GLN A 315 13.61 -2.57 -21.40
C GLN A 315 14.83 -3.38 -21.01
N ASP A 316 15.20 -4.33 -21.86
CA ASP A 316 16.43 -5.09 -21.71
C ASP A 316 17.64 -4.14 -21.76
N HIS A 317 18.68 -4.52 -21.04
CA HIS A 317 19.92 -3.75 -21.01
C HIS A 317 21.11 -4.66 -21.25
N HIS A 318 22.02 -4.21 -22.10
CA HIS A 318 23.26 -4.92 -22.41
C HIS A 318 24.42 -4.03 -22.00
N VAL A 319 25.17 -4.53 -21.02
CA VAL A 319 26.36 -3.91 -20.45
C VAL A 319 27.59 -4.56 -21.07
N PHE A 320 28.50 -3.77 -21.62
CA PHE A 320 29.81 -4.24 -22.09
C PHE A 320 30.84 -3.92 -21.01
N LEU A 321 31.47 -4.96 -20.47
CA LEU A 321 32.32 -4.89 -19.29
C LEU A 321 33.72 -4.45 -19.72
N SER A 322 34.20 -3.35 -19.13
CA SER A 322 35.60 -2.95 -19.23
C SER A 322 36.52 -3.95 -18.50
N ALA A 323 37.82 -3.90 -18.78
CA ALA A 323 38.81 -4.70 -18.05
C ALA A 323 38.71 -4.49 -16.52
N PHE A 324 38.48 -3.24 -16.08
CA PHE A 324 38.24 -2.90 -14.68
C PHE A 324 37.02 -3.64 -14.13
N SER A 325 35.86 -3.57 -14.82
CA SER A 325 34.63 -4.24 -14.39
C SER A 325 34.79 -5.76 -14.34
N ILE A 326 35.46 -6.36 -15.34
CA ILE A 326 35.74 -7.81 -15.39
C ILE A 326 36.56 -8.23 -14.16
N THR A 327 37.58 -7.45 -13.77
CA THR A 327 38.37 -7.74 -12.57
C THR A 327 37.49 -7.80 -11.31
N GLN A 328 36.55 -6.87 -11.16
CA GLN A 328 35.64 -6.88 -10.01
C GLN A 328 34.65 -8.05 -10.05
N PHE A 329 34.12 -8.41 -11.22
CA PHE A 329 33.30 -9.61 -11.35
C PHE A 329 34.09 -10.89 -11.07
N LYS A 330 35.35 -11.00 -11.51
CA LYS A 330 36.21 -12.15 -11.18
C LYS A 330 36.46 -12.26 -9.68
N ARG A 331 36.68 -11.13 -8.98
CA ARG A 331 36.75 -11.10 -7.51
C ARG A 331 35.45 -11.62 -6.88
N LEU A 332 34.30 -11.16 -7.37
CA LEU A 332 32.99 -11.59 -6.90
C LEU A 332 32.71 -13.08 -7.17
N GLN A 333 33.14 -13.59 -8.33
CA GLN A 333 32.94 -14.98 -8.75
C GLN A 333 33.67 -15.96 -7.83
N LYS A 334 34.84 -15.59 -7.29
CA LYS A 334 35.55 -16.40 -6.29
C LYS A 334 34.73 -16.67 -5.04
N GLU A 335 33.81 -15.78 -4.65
CA GLU A 335 32.95 -15.95 -3.47
C GLU A 335 31.58 -16.54 -3.77
N THR A 336 31.06 -16.34 -4.98
CA THR A 336 29.63 -16.56 -5.28
C THR A 336 29.36 -17.35 -6.55
N GLY A 337 30.42 -17.78 -7.26
CA GLY A 337 30.31 -18.47 -8.55
C GLY A 337 29.61 -19.83 -8.51
N GLU A 338 29.51 -20.44 -7.32
CA GLU A 338 28.77 -21.68 -7.10
C GLU A 338 27.26 -21.46 -6.89
N THR A 339 26.81 -20.20 -6.82
CA THR A 339 25.39 -19.85 -6.67
C THR A 339 24.83 -19.34 -7.99
N PRO A 340 23.50 -19.34 -8.22
CA PRO A 340 22.93 -18.74 -9.42
C PRO A 340 23.09 -17.22 -9.51
N PHE A 341 23.23 -16.54 -8.36
CA PHE A 341 23.21 -15.08 -8.24
C PHE A 341 24.62 -14.52 -8.00
N CYS A 342 24.96 -13.39 -8.63
CA CYS A 342 26.20 -12.67 -8.32
C CYS A 342 26.20 -12.13 -6.88
N PHE A 343 25.02 -11.84 -6.32
CA PHE A 343 24.84 -11.37 -4.95
C PHE A 343 23.75 -12.20 -4.25
N PRO A 344 24.07 -13.43 -3.79
CA PRO A 344 23.06 -14.34 -3.24
C PRO A 344 22.55 -13.91 -1.86
N SER A 345 21.30 -14.28 -1.55
CA SER A 345 20.73 -14.27 -0.20
C SER A 345 21.46 -15.27 0.71
N LYS A 346 21.19 -15.23 2.02
CA LYS A 346 21.87 -16.12 3.00
C LYS A 346 21.64 -17.61 2.75
N ASP A 347 20.49 -17.96 2.18
CA ASP A 347 20.08 -19.33 1.83
C ASP A 347 20.42 -19.70 0.38
N ASN A 348 21.04 -18.79 -0.38
CA ASN A 348 21.38 -18.92 -1.80
C ASN A 348 20.19 -19.19 -2.74
N GLN A 349 18.94 -19.09 -2.26
CA GLN A 349 17.73 -19.34 -3.05
C GLN A 349 17.29 -18.12 -3.87
N SER A 350 17.78 -16.94 -3.53
CA SER A 350 17.45 -15.69 -4.19
C SER A 350 18.65 -14.75 -4.19
N HIS A 351 18.45 -13.53 -4.66
CA HIS A 351 19.41 -12.46 -4.50
C HIS A 351 19.27 -11.77 -3.15
N VAL A 352 20.31 -11.07 -2.70
CA VAL A 352 20.28 -10.25 -1.48
C VAL A 352 19.23 -9.12 -1.61
N ASP A 353 18.65 -8.67 -0.48
CA ASP A 353 17.72 -7.54 -0.50
C ASP A 353 18.38 -6.31 -1.14
N THR A 354 17.68 -5.69 -2.09
CA THR A 354 18.20 -4.59 -2.92
C THR A 354 18.59 -3.34 -2.13
N LYS A 355 18.18 -3.22 -0.86
CA LYS A 355 18.55 -2.11 0.02
C LYS A 355 19.80 -2.42 0.85
N THR A 356 20.31 -3.65 0.84
CA THR A 356 21.40 -4.11 1.72
C THR A 356 22.65 -3.27 1.59
N VAL A 357 23.16 -3.06 0.36
CA VAL A 357 24.34 -2.22 0.14
C VAL A 357 24.09 -0.80 0.62
N SER A 358 23.01 -0.14 0.19
CA SER A 358 22.72 1.24 0.59
C SER A 358 22.56 1.40 2.11
N LYS A 359 21.95 0.41 2.77
CA LYS A 359 21.79 0.36 4.23
C LYS A 359 23.13 0.23 4.95
N LEU A 360 24.02 -0.63 4.45
CA LEU A 360 25.35 -0.84 5.02
C LEU A 360 26.21 0.41 4.88
N ILE A 361 26.23 1.02 3.70
CA ILE A 361 26.95 2.27 3.44
C ILE A 361 26.44 3.40 4.34
N GLY A 362 25.11 3.53 4.48
CA GLY A 362 24.52 4.56 5.34
C GLY A 362 24.67 4.31 6.84
N ASP A 363 24.95 3.08 7.28
CA ASP A 363 25.23 2.74 8.68
C ASP A 363 26.67 3.04 9.11
N ARG A 364 27.58 3.08 8.13
CA ARG A 364 29.00 3.44 8.27
C ARG A 364 29.28 4.93 7.97
N GLN A 365 28.21 5.72 7.93
CA GLN A 365 28.22 7.18 7.77
C GLN A 365 27.19 7.77 8.75
N CYS A 366 27.21 7.30 10.00
CA CYS A 366 26.14 7.52 10.96
C CYS A 366 26.00 8.99 11.37
N ARG A 367 27.05 9.80 11.27
CA ARG A 367 27.00 11.24 11.56
C ARG A 367 26.02 12.02 10.68
N PHE A 368 25.70 11.53 9.48
CA PHE A 368 24.70 12.14 8.60
C PHE A 368 23.28 11.60 8.83
N LYS A 369 23.10 10.70 9.80
CA LYS A 369 21.81 10.08 10.10
C LYS A 369 21.21 10.72 11.33
N ASN A 370 20.01 11.27 11.18
CA ASN A 370 19.20 11.72 12.30
C ASN A 370 18.56 10.52 13.01
N ARG A 371 19.37 9.74 13.75
CA ARG A 371 18.94 8.59 14.54
C ARG A 371 19.34 8.80 15.99
N SER A 372 18.38 8.73 16.90
CA SER A 372 18.63 8.88 18.35
C SER A 372 19.31 7.65 18.98
N LYS A 373 19.25 6.48 18.33
CA LYS A 373 19.89 5.23 18.80
C LYS A 373 20.43 4.39 17.64
N PRO A 374 21.54 3.66 17.83
CA PRO A 374 21.99 2.62 16.92
C PRO A 374 20.93 1.54 16.72
N LEU A 375 20.87 0.96 15.53
CA LEU A 375 19.98 -0.17 15.25
C LEU A 375 20.68 -1.47 15.70
N ALA A 376 19.97 -2.29 16.46
CA ALA A 376 20.51 -3.56 16.96
C ALA A 376 21.01 -4.45 15.81
N GLY A 377 22.20 -5.04 15.99
CA GLY A 377 22.82 -5.93 15.00
C GLY A 377 23.29 -5.24 13.71
N ARG A 378 23.36 -3.90 13.69
CA ARG A 378 23.86 -3.12 12.56
C ARG A 378 25.08 -2.31 12.96
N HIS A 379 25.92 -2.02 11.98
CA HIS A 379 27.02 -1.07 12.16
C HIS A 379 26.48 0.32 12.49
N HIS A 380 27.28 1.09 13.22
CA HIS A 380 26.95 2.45 13.61
C HIS A 380 28.26 3.19 13.86
N ASP A 381 28.92 3.53 12.77
CA ASP A 381 30.23 4.18 12.78
C ASP A 381 30.34 5.12 11.57
N ASP A 382 31.49 5.79 11.45
CA ASP A 382 31.80 6.70 10.34
C ASP A 382 32.92 6.15 9.46
N SER A 383 33.09 4.82 9.42
CA SER A 383 34.21 4.17 8.72
C SER A 383 34.21 4.36 7.21
N LEU A 384 33.09 4.79 6.60
CA LEU A 384 32.97 5.11 5.17
C LEU A 384 32.70 6.60 4.91
N VAL A 385 32.94 7.47 5.87
CA VAL A 385 32.89 8.91 5.64
C VAL A 385 34.11 9.34 4.83
N LEU A 386 33.88 10.00 3.70
CA LEU A 386 34.91 10.50 2.80
C LEU A 386 35.20 11.98 3.08
N SER A 387 36.42 12.43 2.81
CA SER A 387 36.89 13.82 2.98
C SER A 387 36.55 14.39 4.36
N ASN A 388 36.64 13.56 5.39
CA ASN A 388 36.25 13.88 6.77
C ASN A 388 34.80 14.43 6.92
N GLY A 389 33.95 14.17 5.94
CA GLY A 389 32.57 14.61 5.87
C GLY A 389 32.35 16.02 5.31
N ALA A 390 33.40 16.70 4.81
CA ALA A 390 33.32 18.06 4.29
C ALA A 390 32.32 18.22 3.13
N LYS A 391 32.10 17.15 2.36
CA LYS A 391 31.17 17.14 1.22
C LYS A 391 29.90 16.31 1.49
N GLY A 392 29.60 16.02 2.76
CA GLY A 392 28.39 15.31 3.17
C GLY A 392 28.33 13.82 2.81
N GLU A 393 27.16 13.22 3.03
CA GLU A 393 26.89 11.80 2.79
C GLU A 393 27.01 11.42 1.31
N TRP A 394 27.61 10.27 1.02
CA TRP A 394 27.55 9.64 -0.30
C TRP A 394 26.76 8.32 -0.29
N THR A 395 26.21 7.95 -1.44
CA THR A 395 25.41 6.74 -1.66
C THR A 395 25.83 6.04 -2.96
N PRO A 396 25.42 4.77 -3.17
CA PRO A 396 25.67 4.10 -4.45
C PRO A 396 25.09 4.84 -5.68
N HIS A 397 24.07 5.68 -5.49
CA HIS A 397 23.55 6.49 -6.60
C HIS A 397 24.53 7.59 -7.03
N ASP A 398 25.32 8.11 -6.08
CA ASP A 398 26.34 9.12 -6.34
C ASP A 398 27.54 8.51 -7.10
N LEU A 399 27.85 7.22 -6.90
CA LEU A 399 28.81 6.48 -7.74
C LEU A 399 28.34 6.39 -9.20
N ARG A 400 27.07 6.05 -9.42
CA ARG A 400 26.48 6.02 -10.76
C ARG A 400 26.48 7.39 -11.43
N ARG A 401 26.24 8.47 -10.68
CA ARG A 401 26.34 9.84 -11.19
C ARG A 401 27.79 10.20 -11.53
N THR A 402 28.72 9.88 -10.63
CA THR A 402 30.16 10.09 -10.79
C THR A 402 30.69 9.45 -12.07
N GLY A 403 30.39 8.16 -12.31
CA GLY A 403 30.85 7.49 -13.53
C GLY A 403 30.24 8.09 -14.81
N ALA A 404 28.99 8.56 -14.77
CA ALA A 404 28.35 9.20 -15.92
C ALA A 404 28.98 10.58 -16.23
N THR A 405 29.28 11.37 -15.19
CA THR A 405 30.02 12.62 -15.33
C THR A 405 31.43 12.38 -15.87
N MET A 406 32.10 11.31 -15.43
CA MET A 406 33.41 10.93 -15.99
C MET A 406 33.31 10.55 -17.47
N MET A 407 32.28 9.80 -17.88
CA MET A 407 32.06 9.54 -19.31
C MET A 407 31.87 10.84 -20.10
N GLN A 408 31.14 11.82 -19.54
CA GLN A 408 30.97 13.13 -20.16
C GLN A 408 32.30 13.87 -20.31
N GLU A 409 33.13 13.89 -19.26
CA GLU A 409 34.48 14.48 -19.31
C GLU A 409 35.39 13.82 -20.35
N LEU A 410 35.19 12.52 -20.61
CA LEU A 410 35.91 11.74 -21.61
C LEU A 410 35.36 11.92 -23.04
N GLY A 411 34.41 12.83 -23.25
CA GLY A 411 33.84 13.14 -24.56
C GLY A 411 32.75 12.19 -25.04
N VAL A 412 32.28 11.26 -24.18
CA VAL A 412 31.14 10.40 -24.52
C VAL A 412 29.87 11.26 -24.62
N THR A 413 29.12 11.10 -25.71
CA THR A 413 27.92 11.90 -25.94
C THR A 413 26.82 11.57 -24.91
N LEU A 414 25.99 12.57 -24.57
CA LEU A 414 24.89 12.38 -23.62
C LEU A 414 23.93 11.26 -24.03
N GLU A 415 23.70 11.08 -25.33
CA GLU A 415 22.86 9.99 -25.84
C GLU A 415 23.43 8.61 -25.45
N ILE A 416 24.74 8.41 -25.59
CA ILE A 416 25.40 7.15 -25.24
C ILE A 416 25.42 6.96 -23.73
N ILE A 417 25.68 8.02 -22.94
CA ILE A 417 25.64 7.96 -21.48
C ILE A 417 24.24 7.55 -20.98
N ASP A 418 23.18 8.15 -21.52
CA ASP A 418 21.81 7.79 -21.18
C ASP A 418 21.48 6.33 -21.54
N ARG A 419 22.00 5.82 -22.67
CA ARG A 419 21.86 4.41 -23.05
C ARG A 419 22.63 3.48 -22.11
N CYS A 420 23.85 3.83 -21.72
CA CYS A 420 24.64 3.10 -20.70
C CYS A 420 23.92 3.12 -19.34
N GLN A 421 23.19 4.18 -19.02
CA GLN A 421 22.38 4.29 -17.81
C GLN A 421 21.02 3.57 -17.91
N ASN A 422 20.72 2.95 -19.05
CA ASN A 422 19.42 2.36 -19.35
C ASN A 422 18.26 3.36 -19.12
N HIS A 423 18.43 4.59 -19.59
CA HIS A 423 17.39 5.61 -19.62
C HIS A 423 16.53 5.43 -20.88
N LEU A 424 15.22 5.60 -20.72
CA LEU A 424 14.33 5.74 -21.87
C LEU A 424 14.54 7.12 -22.47
N LEU A 425 15.27 7.18 -23.59
CA LEU A 425 15.48 8.42 -24.32
C LEU A 425 14.14 9.02 -24.77
N GLY A 426 13.99 10.33 -24.54
CA GLY A 426 12.86 11.10 -25.04
C GLY A 426 12.90 11.17 -26.56
N GLY A 427 11.78 10.91 -27.23
CA GLY A 427 11.68 10.96 -28.69
C GLY A 427 10.26 10.68 -29.19
N SER A 428 9.96 11.08 -30.43
CA SER A 428 8.66 10.80 -31.05
C SER A 428 8.36 9.30 -30.99
N LYS A 429 7.08 8.92 -30.83
CA LYS A 429 6.67 7.50 -30.87
C LYS A 429 7.20 6.78 -32.13
N VAL A 430 7.37 7.55 -33.22
CA VAL A 430 7.94 7.12 -34.49
C VAL A 430 9.41 6.73 -34.36
N ARG A 431 10.29 7.58 -33.79
CA ARG A 431 11.72 7.22 -33.65
C ARG A 431 11.95 5.93 -32.87
N ARG A 432 11.13 5.67 -31.83
CA ARG A 432 11.18 4.42 -31.06
C ARG A 432 10.78 3.16 -31.84
N HIS A 433 10.06 3.32 -32.96
CA HIS A 433 9.59 2.21 -33.78
C HIS A 433 10.48 1.91 -35.00
N TYR A 434 11.39 2.83 -35.36
CA TYR A 434 12.20 2.70 -36.59
C TYR A 434 13.72 2.63 -36.35
N LEU A 435 14.24 3.15 -35.23
CA LEU A 435 15.68 3.14 -34.94
C LEU A 435 16.03 2.02 -33.96
N HIS A 436 16.47 0.88 -34.51
CA HIS A 436 16.83 -0.32 -33.75
C HIS A 436 18.34 -0.52 -33.56
N HIS A 437 19.18 0.44 -33.98
CA HIS A 437 20.63 0.37 -33.72
C HIS A 437 20.86 0.22 -32.21
N ASP A 438 21.61 -0.82 -31.82
CA ASP A 438 21.81 -1.19 -30.42
C ASP A 438 22.92 -0.38 -29.74
N TYR A 439 23.69 0.39 -30.52
CA TYR A 439 24.85 1.17 -30.13
C TYR A 439 25.89 0.34 -29.38
N ALA A 440 26.04 -0.94 -29.74
CA ALA A 440 26.94 -1.85 -29.04
C ALA A 440 28.38 -1.33 -29.03
N LYS A 441 28.87 -0.84 -30.18
CA LYS A 441 30.24 -0.33 -30.33
C LYS A 441 30.47 0.91 -29.47
N GLU A 442 29.59 1.89 -29.56
CA GLU A 442 29.70 3.16 -28.86
C GLU A 442 29.58 2.99 -27.35
N LYS A 443 28.65 2.12 -26.89
CA LYS A 443 28.56 1.77 -25.48
C LYS A 443 29.78 1.00 -24.98
N SER A 444 30.30 0.06 -25.77
CA SER A 444 31.52 -0.68 -25.41
C SER A 444 32.70 0.26 -25.21
N GLU A 445 32.86 1.21 -26.14
CA GLU A 445 33.90 2.23 -26.06
C GLU A 445 33.73 3.13 -24.83
N ALA A 446 32.50 3.60 -24.57
CA ALA A 446 32.22 4.42 -23.40
C ALA A 446 32.58 3.70 -22.08
N TRP A 447 32.21 2.43 -21.93
CA TRP A 447 32.58 1.64 -20.74
C TRP A 447 34.08 1.34 -20.69
N ARG A 448 34.75 1.09 -21.83
CA ARG A 448 36.21 0.93 -21.89
C ARG A 448 36.92 2.18 -21.35
N LEU A 449 36.59 3.36 -21.88
CA LEU A 449 37.17 4.64 -21.46
C LEU A 449 36.95 4.91 -19.97
N LEU A 450 35.73 4.64 -19.46
CA LEU A 450 35.44 4.78 -18.03
C LEU A 450 36.29 3.83 -17.18
N GLY A 451 36.43 2.57 -17.59
CA GLY A 451 37.26 1.58 -16.90
C GLY A 451 38.72 2.02 -16.82
N GLU A 452 39.30 2.50 -17.91
CA GLU A 452 40.69 3.00 -17.98
C GLU A 452 40.89 4.24 -17.11
N LYS A 453 39.93 5.17 -17.11
CA LYS A 453 39.96 6.34 -16.24
C LYS A 453 39.96 5.95 -14.77
N LEU A 454 39.14 4.97 -14.37
CA LEU A 454 39.10 4.47 -12.99
C LEU A 454 40.42 3.80 -12.61
N GLU A 455 40.98 2.96 -13.49
CA GLU A 455 42.28 2.32 -13.27
C GLU A 455 43.40 3.37 -13.10
N SER A 456 43.41 4.42 -13.92
CA SER A 456 44.33 5.55 -13.81
C SER A 456 44.19 6.31 -12.49
N ILE A 457 42.96 6.60 -12.05
CA ILE A 457 42.72 7.25 -10.75
C ILE A 457 43.29 6.39 -9.63
N LEU A 458 43.04 5.09 -9.67
CA LEU A 458 43.40 4.16 -8.61
C LEU A 458 44.91 3.88 -8.58
N THR A 459 45.57 3.73 -9.72
CA THR A 459 47.02 3.44 -9.81
C THR A 459 47.90 4.69 -9.76
N GLY A 460 47.33 5.88 -9.98
CA GLY A 460 48.10 7.13 -10.11
C GLY A 460 48.81 7.28 -11.45
N SER A 461 48.59 6.39 -12.41
CA SER A 461 49.19 6.45 -13.75
C SER A 461 48.37 7.35 -14.67
N PRO A 462 48.97 8.20 -15.53
CA PRO A 462 48.21 9.02 -16.48
C PRO A 462 47.47 8.15 -17.51
N VAL A 463 46.22 8.50 -17.83
CA VAL A 463 45.48 7.92 -18.97
C VAL A 463 46.19 8.36 -20.25
N ALA A 464 46.50 7.42 -21.17
CA ALA A 464 46.99 7.77 -22.50
C ALA A 464 45.98 8.72 -23.15
N ALA A 465 46.42 9.93 -23.52
CA ALA A 465 45.55 10.93 -24.11
C ALA A 465 44.91 10.37 -25.39
N VAL A 466 43.58 10.42 -25.46
CA VAL A 466 42.85 10.14 -26.70
C VAL A 466 43.12 11.33 -27.62
N GLU A 467 43.86 11.09 -28.71
CA GLU A 467 44.02 12.11 -29.75
C GLU A 467 42.64 12.48 -30.32
N PRO A 468 42.30 13.77 -30.39
CA PRO A 468 41.05 14.19 -31.01
C PRO A 468 41.10 13.85 -32.50
N GLN A 469 40.16 13.01 -32.96
CA GLN A 469 39.91 12.78 -34.39
C GLN A 469 39.20 13.95 -35.04
#